data_AF-A0A173S7P1-F1
#
_entry.id   AF-A0A173S7P1-F1
#
_cell.length_a   1.000
_cell.length_b   1.000
_cell.length_c   1.000
_cell.angle_alpha   90.00
_cell.angle_beta   90.00
_cell.angle_gamma   90.00
#
_symmetry.space_group_name_H-M   'P 1'
#
loop_
_entity.id
_entity.type
_entity.pdbx_description
1 polymer ?
#
loop_
_entity_poly.entity_id
_entity_poly.type
_entity_poly.pdbx_seq_one_letter_code
_entity_poly.pdbx_strand_id
1 'polypeptide(L)'
;MELTGKAVGASLDFDTKHFRITFEVNENDVVKNEYDKLKGYEKLKIKAVRYTQRRSLDANAYFHVLVGKIADVLTISKAKAKNVLICKYGQPQLLPDGKIMVYKTNAPEAFMWEQEAIHCIPVKYEEKATFYKVYRGSHTYDTKEMSLLIDGTVADAKELGIETITPAEIAEMKERWGV
;
A
#
# COMPACT_ATOMS: atom_id res chain seq x y z
N MET A 1 3.85 -18.78 -3.48
CA MET A 1 4.56 -18.55 -2.20
C MET A 1 5.92 -17.93 -2.49
N GLU A 2 6.42 -17.08 -1.61
CA GLU A 2 7.81 -16.61 -1.61
C GLU A 2 8.45 -17.04 -0.28
N LEU A 3 9.69 -17.52 -0.34
CA LEU A 3 10.41 -18.08 0.81
C LEU A 3 11.87 -17.60 0.77
N THR A 4 12.47 -17.44 1.94
CA THR A 4 13.91 -17.27 2.07
C THR A 4 14.55 -18.55 2.55
N GLY A 5 15.81 -18.77 2.19
CA GLY A 5 16.48 -20.02 2.50
C GLY A 5 17.81 -20.18 1.78
N LYS A 6 18.34 -21.40 1.83
CA LYS A 6 19.60 -21.79 1.20
C LYS A 6 19.45 -23.14 0.50
N ALA A 7 20.16 -23.32 -0.60
CA ALA A 7 20.28 -24.64 -1.22
C ALA A 7 21.18 -25.52 -0.34
N VAL A 8 20.71 -26.71 0.02
CA VAL A 8 21.43 -27.65 0.91
C VAL A 8 21.90 -28.89 0.18
N GLY A 9 21.38 -29.16 -1.02
CA GLY A 9 21.84 -30.27 -1.83
C GLY A 9 21.21 -30.33 -3.22
N ALA A 10 21.82 -31.14 -4.08
CA ALA A 10 21.26 -31.52 -5.35
C ALA A 10 21.60 -32.99 -5.63
N SER A 11 20.66 -33.74 -6.19
CA SER A 11 20.87 -35.11 -6.66
C SER A 11 20.34 -35.28 -8.07
N LEU A 12 21.00 -36.14 -8.85
CA LEU A 12 20.57 -36.52 -10.20
C LEU A 12 19.91 -37.90 -10.12
N ASP A 13 18.66 -37.97 -10.55
CA ASP A 13 17.96 -39.23 -10.71
C ASP A 13 18.36 -39.85 -12.05
N PHE A 14 18.98 -41.04 -12.04
CA PHE A 14 19.57 -41.63 -13.24
C PHE A 14 18.55 -42.22 -14.21
N ASP A 15 17.37 -42.57 -13.71
CA ASP A 15 16.28 -43.12 -14.51
C ASP A 15 15.54 -42.01 -15.25
N THR A 16 15.21 -40.94 -14.53
CA THR A 16 14.47 -39.80 -15.09
C THR A 16 15.36 -38.72 -15.70
N LYS A 17 16.68 -38.75 -15.44
CA LYS A 17 17.66 -37.71 -15.82
C LYS A 17 17.32 -36.31 -15.29
N HIS A 18 16.49 -36.20 -14.26
CA HIS A 18 16.11 -34.93 -13.66
C HIS A 18 16.90 -34.64 -12.38
N PHE A 19 17.30 -33.38 -12.22
CA PHE A 19 17.89 -32.90 -10.97
C PHE A 19 16.80 -32.63 -9.93
N ARG A 20 17.00 -33.18 -8.74
CA ARG A 20 16.27 -32.80 -7.53
C ARG A 20 17.15 -31.85 -6.74
N ILE A 21 16.67 -30.63 -6.55
CA ILE A 21 17.35 -29.59 -5.77
C ILE A 21 16.62 -29.46 -4.43
N THR A 22 17.35 -29.52 -3.33
CA THR A 22 16.81 -29.42 -1.97
C THR A 22 17.13 -28.05 -1.38
N PHE A 23 16.10 -27.36 -0.92
CA PHE A 23 16.21 -26.08 -0.22
C PHE A 23 15.82 -26.25 1.25
N GLU A 24 16.62 -25.68 2.13
CA GLU A 24 16.23 -25.41 3.52
C GLU A 24 15.65 -23.99 3.56
N VAL A 25 14.46 -23.84 4.12
CA VAL A 25 13.67 -22.60 4.09
C VAL A 25 13.40 -22.11 5.50
N ASN A 26 13.27 -20.79 5.66
CA ASN A 26 13.14 -20.16 6.97
C ASN A 26 11.67 -20.08 7.44
N GLU A 27 10.72 -19.88 6.51
CA GLU A 27 9.31 -19.65 6.82
C GLU A 27 8.50 -20.97 6.89
N ASN A 28 8.78 -21.79 7.90
CA ASN A 28 8.19 -23.13 8.08
C ASN A 28 6.65 -23.14 8.09
N ASP A 29 6.00 -22.13 8.68
CA ASP A 29 4.53 -22.10 8.79
C ASP A 29 3.86 -21.80 7.44
N VAL A 30 4.49 -20.97 6.60
CA VAL A 30 4.02 -20.70 5.24
C VAL A 30 4.07 -21.98 4.39
N VAL A 31 5.13 -22.77 4.54
CA VAL A 31 5.28 -24.05 3.86
C VAL A 31 4.22 -25.03 4.32
N LYS A 32 4.02 -25.21 5.63
CA LYS A 32 2.99 -26.13 6.16
C LYS A 32 1.60 -25.83 5.61
N ASN A 33 1.24 -24.55 5.47
CA ASN A 33 -0.09 -24.15 5.01
C ASN A 33 -0.30 -24.27 3.50
N GLU A 34 0.75 -24.08 2.70
CA GLU A 34 0.64 -24.00 1.24
C GLU A 34 1.19 -25.25 0.50
N TYR A 35 1.90 -26.15 1.20
CA TYR A 35 2.55 -27.31 0.59
C TYR A 35 1.59 -28.29 -0.09
N ASP A 36 0.43 -28.55 0.52
CA ASP A 36 -0.55 -29.47 -0.05
C ASP A 36 -1.10 -28.96 -1.39
N LYS A 37 -1.27 -27.64 -1.52
CA LYS A 37 -1.66 -27.00 -2.79
C LYS A 37 -0.55 -27.17 -3.83
N LEU A 38 0.72 -27.02 -3.44
CA LEU A 38 1.85 -27.11 -4.35
C LEU A 38 2.01 -28.50 -4.97
N LYS A 39 1.79 -29.55 -4.17
CA LYS A 39 1.81 -30.94 -4.63
C LYS A 39 0.74 -31.24 -5.69
N GLY A 40 -0.36 -30.50 -5.69
CA GLY A 40 -1.47 -30.68 -6.62
C GLY A 40 -1.21 -30.14 -8.02
N TYR A 41 -0.17 -29.33 -8.24
CA TYR A 41 0.12 -28.78 -9.57
C TYR A 41 0.97 -29.72 -10.42
N GLU A 42 0.56 -29.92 -11.68
CA GLU A 42 1.32 -30.71 -12.66
C GLU A 42 2.65 -30.04 -13.04
N LYS A 43 2.69 -28.71 -13.07
CA LYS A 43 3.88 -27.92 -13.39
C LYS A 43 4.03 -26.73 -12.46
N LEU A 44 5.23 -26.56 -11.93
CA LEU A 44 5.60 -25.42 -11.08
C LEU A 44 6.61 -24.53 -11.82
N LYS A 45 6.38 -23.22 -11.79
CA LYS A 45 7.39 -22.23 -12.19
C LYS A 45 8.28 -21.94 -10.99
N ILE A 46 9.51 -22.45 -11.01
CA ILE A 46 10.47 -22.31 -9.91
C ILE A 46 11.52 -21.25 -10.28
N LYS A 47 11.76 -20.29 -9.39
CA LYS A 47 12.78 -19.25 -9.56
C LYS A 47 13.57 -19.09 -8.27
N ALA A 48 14.85 -19.45 -8.31
CA ALA A 48 15.80 -19.17 -7.23
C ALA A 48 16.69 -17.99 -7.66
N VAL A 49 16.68 -16.91 -6.89
CA VAL A 49 17.54 -15.74 -7.12
C VAL A 49 18.30 -15.41 -5.86
N ARG A 50 19.45 -14.74 -6.00
CA ARG A 50 20.21 -14.24 -4.85
C ARG A 50 19.27 -13.40 -3.98
N TYR A 51 19.20 -13.74 -2.70
CA TYR A 51 18.50 -12.89 -1.74
C TYR A 51 19.18 -11.53 -1.70
N THR A 52 18.42 -10.51 -2.08
CA THR A 52 18.71 -9.13 -1.78
C THR A 52 17.63 -8.69 -0.80
N GLN A 53 18.00 -7.95 0.24
CA GLN A 53 17.00 -7.31 1.07
C GLN A 53 16.14 -6.46 0.14
N ARG A 54 14.88 -6.84 -0.03
CA ARG A 54 13.93 -6.07 -0.80
C ARG A 54 13.98 -4.68 -0.17
N ARG A 55 14.31 -3.63 -0.95
CA ARG A 55 14.09 -2.26 -0.45
C ARG A 55 12.60 -2.24 -0.14
N SER A 56 12.24 -2.31 1.14
CA SER A 56 10.85 -2.17 1.55
C SER A 56 10.33 -0.93 0.85
N LEU A 57 9.17 -1.04 0.20
CA LEU A 57 8.52 0.18 -0.24
C LEU A 57 8.33 1.03 1.01
N ASP A 58 8.82 2.25 0.93
CA ASP A 58 8.52 3.28 1.91
C ASP A 58 7.00 3.36 2.07
N ALA A 59 6.47 3.50 3.29
CA ALA A 59 5.02 3.50 3.51
C ALA A 59 4.34 4.57 2.65
N ASN A 60 4.95 5.75 2.51
CA ASN A 60 4.44 6.80 1.64
C ASN A 60 4.54 6.43 0.16
N ALA A 61 5.60 5.75 -0.27
CA ALA A 61 5.66 5.20 -1.62
C ALA A 61 4.54 4.17 -1.87
N TYR A 62 4.25 3.30 -0.90
CA TYR A 62 3.21 2.27 -1.05
C TYR A 62 1.82 2.88 -1.12
N PHE A 63 1.58 3.91 -0.31
CA PHE A 63 0.37 4.73 -0.42
C PHE A 63 0.18 5.25 -1.85
N HIS A 64 1.20 5.85 -2.46
CA HIS A 64 1.10 6.36 -3.83
C HIS A 64 0.87 5.27 -4.88
N VAL A 65 1.41 4.06 -4.68
CA VAL A 65 1.11 2.90 -5.54
C VAL A 65 -0.38 2.54 -5.46
N LEU A 66 -0.93 2.46 -4.25
CA LEU A 66 -2.36 2.14 -4.06
C LEU A 66 -3.26 3.24 -4.62
N VAL A 67 -2.92 4.52 -4.42
CA VAL A 67 -3.60 5.67 -5.05
C VAL A 67 -3.69 5.48 -6.55
N GLY A 68 -2.59 5.10 -7.21
CA GLY A 68 -2.56 4.86 -8.65
C GLY A 68 -3.52 3.75 -9.08
N LYS A 69 -3.46 2.60 -8.40
CA LYS A 69 -4.35 1.47 -8.71
C LYS A 69 -5.84 1.80 -8.48
N ILE A 70 -6.14 2.52 -7.39
CA ILE A 70 -7.51 2.94 -7.08
C ILE A 70 -8.03 3.94 -8.13
N ALA A 71 -7.18 4.89 -8.55
CA ALA A 71 -7.53 5.83 -9.61
C ALA A 71 -7.89 5.13 -10.92
N ASP A 72 -7.11 4.11 -11.30
CA ASP A 72 -7.32 3.33 -12.51
C ASP A 72 -8.65 2.55 -12.44
N VAL A 73 -8.94 1.86 -11.33
CA VAL A 73 -10.19 1.11 -11.15
C VAL A 73 -11.42 2.01 -11.15
N LEU A 74 -11.34 3.16 -10.48
CA LEU A 74 -12.44 4.13 -10.41
C LEU A 74 -12.55 5.02 -11.65
N THR A 75 -11.60 4.93 -12.60
CA THR A 75 -11.53 5.78 -13.79
C THR A 75 -11.54 7.28 -13.44
N ILE A 76 -10.77 7.66 -12.42
CA ILE A 76 -10.59 9.05 -11.98
C ILE A 76 -9.11 9.45 -12.04
N SER A 77 -8.81 10.74 -11.92
CA SER A 77 -7.42 11.19 -11.86
C SER A 77 -6.73 10.71 -10.58
N LYS A 78 -5.40 10.54 -10.66
CA LYS A 78 -4.57 10.23 -9.47
C LYS A 78 -4.64 11.34 -8.43
N ALA A 79 -4.73 12.59 -8.86
CA ALA A 79 -4.90 13.75 -7.98
C ALA A 79 -6.20 13.63 -7.17
N LYS A 80 -7.32 13.33 -7.84
CA LYS A 80 -8.61 13.14 -7.18
C LYS A 80 -8.61 11.94 -6.23
N ALA A 81 -8.09 10.79 -6.66
CA ALA A 81 -7.98 9.61 -5.80
C ALA A 81 -7.15 9.90 -4.54
N LYS A 82 -6.00 10.58 -4.70
CA LYS A 82 -5.14 11.00 -3.58
C LYS A 82 -5.91 11.92 -2.62
N ASN A 83 -6.60 12.92 -3.15
CA ASN A 83 -7.38 13.86 -2.33
C ASN A 83 -8.47 13.14 -1.54
N VAL A 84 -9.22 12.22 -2.16
CA VAL A 84 -10.26 11.44 -1.49
C VAL A 84 -9.68 10.66 -0.31
N LEU A 85 -8.58 9.92 -0.53
CA LEU A 85 -7.96 9.09 0.50
C LEU A 85 -7.36 9.93 1.64
N ILE A 86 -6.70 11.05 1.33
CA ILE A 86 -6.18 11.98 2.35
C ILE A 86 -7.31 12.64 3.13
N CYS A 87 -8.41 13.03 2.49
CA CYS A 87 -9.53 13.64 3.22
C CYS A 87 -10.29 12.63 4.11
N LYS A 88 -10.25 11.34 3.76
CA LYS A 88 -10.92 10.26 4.49
C LYS A 88 -10.08 9.75 5.67
N TYR A 89 -8.78 9.54 5.47
CA TYR A 89 -7.89 8.87 6.44
C TYR A 89 -6.68 9.71 6.89
N GLY A 90 -6.47 10.86 6.27
CA GLY A 90 -5.38 11.77 6.59
C GLY A 90 -5.67 12.71 7.74
N GLN A 91 -4.72 13.60 7.98
CA GLN A 91 -4.71 14.50 9.13
C GLN A 91 -5.13 15.92 8.73
N PRO A 92 -6.05 16.57 9.48
CA PRO A 92 -6.41 17.96 9.22
C PRO A 92 -5.20 18.88 9.43
N GLN A 93 -5.11 19.92 8.61
CA GLN A 93 -4.19 21.01 8.87
C GLN A 93 -4.72 21.81 10.07
N LEU A 94 -3.89 21.98 11.09
CA LEU A 94 -4.21 22.81 12.25
C LEU A 94 -3.58 24.19 12.13
N LEU A 95 -4.29 25.19 12.64
CA LEU A 95 -3.79 26.54 12.88
C LEU A 95 -2.93 26.55 14.17
N PRO A 96 -2.14 27.61 14.44
CA PRO A 96 -1.34 27.71 15.65
C PRO A 96 -2.13 27.59 16.96
N ASP A 97 -3.43 27.90 16.94
CA ASP A 97 -4.33 27.78 18.09
C ASP A 97 -4.98 26.38 18.23
N GLY A 98 -4.55 25.41 17.41
CA GLY A 98 -5.04 24.03 17.42
C GLY A 98 -6.36 23.81 16.69
N LYS A 99 -7.00 24.85 16.14
CA LYS A 99 -8.23 24.69 15.36
C LYS A 99 -7.93 24.17 13.96
N ILE A 100 -8.88 23.43 13.39
CA ILE A 100 -8.80 22.96 12.01
C ILE A 100 -8.83 24.16 11.06
N MET A 101 -7.88 24.21 10.14
CA MET A 101 -7.83 25.22 9.08
C MET A 101 -8.99 25.00 8.09
N VAL A 102 -9.81 26.04 7.96
CA VAL A 102 -10.87 26.13 6.95
C VAL A 102 -10.53 27.25 5.99
N TYR A 103 -10.52 26.95 4.70
CA TYR A 103 -10.21 27.90 3.64
C TYR A 103 -11.48 28.28 2.88
N LYS A 104 -11.80 29.57 2.85
CA LYS A 104 -12.91 30.13 2.06
C LYS A 104 -12.39 30.55 0.69
N THR A 105 -12.94 30.01 -0.39
CA THR A 105 -12.54 30.34 -1.76
C THR A 105 -13.74 30.31 -2.71
N ASN A 106 -13.63 30.98 -3.86
CA ASN A 106 -14.58 30.86 -4.96
C ASN A 106 -14.27 29.67 -5.89
N ALA A 107 -13.19 28.92 -5.62
CA ALA A 107 -12.83 27.75 -6.41
C ALA A 107 -13.90 26.65 -6.31
N PRO A 108 -14.38 26.12 -7.45
CA PRO A 108 -15.38 25.05 -7.45
C PRO A 108 -14.77 23.74 -6.96
N GLU A 109 -15.62 22.86 -6.43
CA GLU A 109 -15.19 21.60 -5.82
C GLU A 109 -14.42 20.71 -6.81
N ALA A 110 -14.91 20.61 -8.05
CA ALA A 110 -14.25 19.85 -9.11
C ALA A 110 -12.82 20.35 -9.38
N PHE A 111 -12.56 21.65 -9.27
CA PHE A 111 -11.20 22.19 -9.41
C PHE A 111 -10.32 21.82 -8.22
N MET A 112 -10.87 21.85 -7.00
CA MET A 112 -10.13 21.50 -5.79
C MET A 112 -9.76 20.02 -5.74
N TRP A 113 -10.62 19.13 -6.22
CA TRP A 113 -10.33 17.70 -6.32
C TRP A 113 -9.15 17.35 -7.23
N GLU A 114 -8.83 18.21 -8.20
CA GLU A 114 -7.71 18.00 -9.12
C GLU A 114 -6.41 18.66 -8.63
N GLN A 115 -6.41 19.33 -7.48
CA GLN A 115 -5.19 19.95 -6.94
C GLN A 115 -4.27 18.92 -6.30
N GLU A 116 -2.97 19.01 -6.59
CA GLU A 116 -1.96 18.13 -5.98
C GLU A 116 -1.33 18.71 -4.72
N ALA A 117 -1.28 20.04 -4.61
CA ALA A 117 -0.59 20.77 -3.55
C ALA A 117 -1.46 21.02 -2.31
N ILE A 118 -2.78 21.07 -2.48
CA ILE A 118 -3.74 21.28 -1.40
C ILE A 118 -4.75 20.15 -1.38
N HIS A 119 -4.91 19.53 -0.22
CA HIS A 119 -5.87 18.46 0.01
C HIS A 119 -7.02 19.01 0.84
N CYS A 120 -8.24 18.97 0.30
CA CYS A 120 -9.37 19.56 1.00
C CYS A 120 -10.71 18.98 0.58
N ILE A 121 -11.68 19.08 1.48
CA ILE A 121 -13.06 18.64 1.27
C ILE A 121 -14.02 19.78 1.63
N PRO A 122 -15.07 20.02 0.82
CA PRO A 122 -16.04 21.07 1.13
C PRO A 122 -16.81 20.73 2.42
N VAL A 123 -17.02 21.75 3.25
CA VAL A 123 -17.77 21.64 4.51
C VAL A 123 -18.95 22.60 4.60
N LYS A 124 -18.98 23.65 3.77
CA LYS A 124 -20.09 24.59 3.68
C LYS A 124 -20.11 25.26 2.30
N TYR A 125 -21.30 25.44 1.75
CA TYR A 125 -21.54 26.16 0.51
C TYR A 125 -22.23 27.51 0.79
N GLU A 126 -21.78 28.58 0.13
CA GLU A 126 -22.41 29.90 0.08
C GLU A 126 -22.53 30.33 -1.40
N GLU A 127 -23.43 31.28 -1.72
CA GLU A 127 -23.74 31.67 -3.12
C GLU A 127 -22.52 32.00 -3.99
N LYS A 128 -21.46 32.55 -3.40
CA LYS A 128 -20.25 32.99 -4.13
C LYS A 128 -18.96 32.36 -3.60
N ALA A 129 -19.05 31.41 -2.68
CA ALA A 129 -17.88 30.82 -2.04
C ALA A 129 -18.17 29.46 -1.42
N THR A 130 -17.16 28.61 -1.41
CA THR A 130 -17.16 27.32 -0.72
C THR A 130 -16.09 27.33 0.37
N PHE A 131 -16.42 26.74 1.50
CA PHE A 131 -15.50 26.55 2.61
C PHE A 131 -14.98 25.12 2.55
N TYR A 132 -13.66 24.99 2.57
CA TYR A 132 -13.00 23.70 2.53
C TYR A 132 -12.22 23.47 3.82
N LYS A 133 -12.39 22.29 4.42
CA LYS A 133 -11.49 21.80 5.46
C LYS A 133 -10.20 21.33 4.79
N VAL A 134 -9.06 21.82 5.25
CA VAL A 134 -7.74 21.52 4.67
C VAL A 134 -7.07 20.37 5.43
N TYR A 135 -6.37 19.51 4.70
CA TYR A 135 -5.63 18.37 5.21
C TYR A 135 -4.13 18.51 4.87
N ARG A 136 -3.29 17.97 5.74
CA ARG A 136 -1.84 17.87 5.55
C ARG A 136 -1.52 16.84 4.47
N GLY A 137 -0.48 17.11 3.69
CA GLY A 137 0.10 16.12 2.77
C GLY A 137 0.80 14.98 3.52
N SER A 138 0.72 13.77 2.98
CA SER A 138 1.27 12.54 3.58
C SER A 138 2.79 12.60 3.85
N HIS A 139 3.53 13.40 3.09
CA HIS A 139 4.97 13.64 3.31
C HIS A 139 5.29 14.33 4.65
N THR A 140 4.29 14.89 5.34
CA THR A 140 4.47 15.52 6.65
C THR A 140 4.13 14.59 7.81
N TYR A 141 3.66 13.38 7.55
CA TYR A 141 3.05 12.53 8.58
C TYR A 141 4.11 11.88 9.46
N ASP A 142 3.80 11.77 10.75
CA ASP A 142 4.52 10.85 11.62
C ASP A 142 4.14 9.39 11.31
N THR A 143 4.83 8.46 11.96
CA THR A 143 4.62 7.04 11.71
C THR A 143 3.19 6.56 12.01
N LYS A 144 2.58 7.07 13.08
CA LYS A 144 1.22 6.67 13.47
C LYS A 144 0.20 7.23 12.47
N GLU A 145 0.36 8.48 12.09
CA GLU A 145 -0.46 9.16 11.08
C GLU A 145 -0.37 8.42 9.73
N MET A 146 0.84 8.02 9.31
CA MET A 146 1.05 7.27 8.06
C MET A 146 0.46 5.86 8.11
N SER A 147 0.58 5.18 9.25
CA SER A 147 0.01 3.85 9.47
C SER A 147 -1.52 3.84 9.29
N LEU A 148 -2.21 4.84 9.86
CA LEU A 148 -3.65 5.01 9.71
C LEU A 148 -4.06 5.29 8.25
N LEU A 149 -3.32 6.15 7.56
CA LEU A 149 -3.56 6.45 6.15
C LEU A 149 -3.43 5.18 5.29
N ILE A 150 -2.39 4.37 5.54
CA ILE A 150 -2.17 3.10 4.83
C ILE A 150 -3.27 2.10 5.12
N ASP A 151 -3.67 1.91 6.37
CA ASP A 151 -4.70 0.92 6.72
C ASP A 151 -6.03 1.22 6.04
N GLY A 152 -6.46 2.49 6.07
CA GLY A 152 -7.67 2.91 5.36
C GLY A 152 -7.56 2.74 3.85
N THR A 153 -6.39 3.06 3.27
CA THR A 153 -6.16 2.90 1.83
C THR A 153 -6.13 1.43 1.41
N VAL A 154 -5.57 0.54 2.24
CA VAL A 154 -5.55 -0.91 2.02
C VAL A 154 -6.96 -1.50 2.13
N ALA A 155 -7.77 -1.02 3.06
CA ALA A 155 -9.17 -1.44 3.18
C ALA A 155 -9.96 -1.08 1.91
N ASP A 156 -9.89 0.18 1.46
CA ASP A 156 -10.56 0.63 0.24
C ASP A 156 -10.03 -0.13 -1.00
N ALA A 157 -8.72 -0.38 -1.08
CA ALA A 157 -8.13 -1.17 -2.17
C ALA A 157 -8.71 -2.60 -2.21
N LYS A 158 -8.82 -3.27 -1.06
CA LYS A 158 -9.37 -4.63 -0.96
C LYS A 158 -10.85 -4.68 -1.35
N GLU A 159 -11.64 -3.69 -0.93
CA GLU A 159 -13.05 -3.59 -1.34
C GLU A 159 -13.22 -3.43 -2.85
N LEU A 160 -12.27 -2.75 -3.50
CA LEU A 160 -12.21 -2.59 -4.95
C LEU A 160 -11.58 -3.81 -5.69
N GLY A 161 -11.27 -4.89 -4.98
CA GLY A 161 -10.65 -6.09 -5.56
C GLY A 161 -9.19 -5.90 -5.99
N ILE A 162 -8.52 -4.87 -5.48
CA ILE A 162 -7.12 -4.58 -5.80
C ILE A 162 -6.21 -5.42 -4.91
N GLU A 163 -5.25 -6.13 -5.53
CA GLU A 163 -4.24 -6.87 -4.80
C GLU A 163 -3.31 -5.93 -4.02
N THR A 164 -3.28 -6.13 -2.69
CA THR A 164 -2.40 -5.46 -1.74
C THR A 164 -1.30 -6.41 -1.28
N ILE A 165 -0.16 -5.88 -0.83
CA ILE A 165 0.86 -6.68 -0.15
C ILE A 165 0.25 -7.38 1.08
N THR A 166 0.85 -8.49 1.50
CA THR A 166 0.33 -9.34 2.57
C THR A 166 0.30 -8.58 3.90
N PRO A 167 -0.57 -8.97 4.86
CA PRO A 167 -0.57 -8.36 6.19
C PRO A 167 0.79 -8.41 6.90
N ALA A 168 1.57 -9.46 6.68
CA ALA A 168 2.92 -9.59 7.21
C ALA A 168 3.88 -8.55 6.59
N GLU A 169 3.83 -8.35 5.27
CA GLU A 169 4.60 -7.30 4.58
C GLU A 169 4.16 -5.89 5.01
N ILE A 170 2.87 -5.67 5.28
CA ILE A 170 2.37 -4.39 5.84
C ILE A 170 2.94 -4.17 7.25
N ALA A 171 2.94 -5.20 8.10
CA ALA A 171 3.46 -5.11 9.47
C ALA A 171 4.97 -4.81 9.47
N GLU A 172 5.77 -5.54 8.68
CA GLU A 172 7.20 -5.30 8.54
C GLU A 172 7.50 -3.88 8.02
N MET A 173 6.69 -3.38 7.08
CA MET A 173 6.80 -2.00 6.59
C MET A 173 6.54 -0.97 7.69
N LYS A 174 5.62 -1.24 8.62
CA LYS A 174 5.31 -0.34 9.75
C LYS A 174 6.37 -0.36 10.84
N GLU A 175 6.85 -1.55 11.23
CA GLU A 175 7.89 -1.71 12.26
C GLU A 175 9.18 -0.95 11.91
N ARG A 176 9.55 -0.93 10.62
CA ARG A 176 10.75 -0.21 10.15
C ARG A 176 10.65 1.32 10.27
N TRP A 177 9.45 1.86 10.45
CA TRP A 177 9.24 3.28 10.74
C TRP A 177 9.14 3.59 12.25
N GLY A 178 9.34 2.59 13.12
CA GLY A 178 9.35 2.77 14.57
C GLY A 178 7.97 2.77 15.23
N VAL A 179 7.03 1.99 14.69
CA VAL A 179 5.82 1.56 15.45
C VAL A 179 6.13 0.28 16.21
#